data_AF-A0A9W8UGN1-F1
#
_entry.id   AF-A0A9W8UGN1-F1
#
_cell.length_a   1.000
_cell.length_b   1.000
_cell.length_c   1.000
_cell.angle_alpha   90.00
_cell.angle_beta   90.00
_cell.angle_gamma   90.00
#
_symmetry.space_group_name_H-M   'P 1'
#
loop_
_entity.id
_entity.type
_entity.pdbx_description
1 polymer ?
#
loop_
_entity_poly.entity_id
_entity_poly.type
_entity_poly.pdbx_seq_one_letter_code
_entity_poly.pdbx_strand_id
1 'polypeptide(L)' 'MAHLNVKPDPAYLKLQAMQKSRVQYFRWTPRNARITFMYVAVIPTIMGYIAYNTDGLWDLRAKRKGDTAYEK' A
#
# COMPACT_ATOMS: atom_id res chain seq x y z
N MET A 1 4.11 -10.95 -34.99
CA MET A 1 4.32 -9.82 -34.05
C MET A 1 3.15 -8.87 -34.24
N ALA A 2 2.50 -8.43 -33.16
CA ALA A 2 1.29 -7.60 -33.26
C ALA A 2 1.58 -6.33 -34.08
N HIS A 3 0.77 -6.05 -35.10
CA HIS A 3 0.85 -4.81 -35.86
C HIS A 3 0.38 -3.68 -34.95
N LEU A 4 1.32 -2.85 -34.48
CA LEU A 4 1.00 -1.73 -33.62
C LEU A 4 0.33 -0.64 -34.47
N ASN A 5 -0.88 -0.21 -34.09
CA ASN A 5 -1.59 0.92 -34.73
C ASN A 5 -0.87 2.26 -34.54
N VAL A 6 0.15 2.31 -33.67
CA VAL A 6 0.94 3.50 -33.38
C VAL A 6 2.41 3.13 -33.47
N LYS A 7 3.22 4.02 -34.04
CA LYS A 7 4.68 3.87 -34.09
C LYS A 7 5.21 3.81 -32.66
N PRO A 8 5.91 2.73 -32.25
CA PRO A 8 6.47 2.65 -30.92
C PRO A 8 7.61 3.66 -30.78
N ASP A 9 7.51 4.53 -29.79
CA ASP A 9 8.60 5.43 -29.44
C ASP A 9 9.70 4.67 -28.69
N PRO A 10 10.96 4.71 -29.17
CA PRO A 10 12.06 3.99 -28.53
C PRO A 10 12.32 4.43 -27.08
N ALA A 11 12.05 5.69 -26.72
CA ALA A 11 12.24 6.15 -25.33
C ALA A 11 11.20 5.54 -24.39
N TYR A 12 9.93 5.48 -24.79
CA TYR A 12 8.89 4.78 -24.04
C TYR A 12 9.16 3.28 -23.91
N LEU A 13 9.62 2.61 -24.98
CA LEU A 13 10.00 1.19 -24.91
C LEU A 13 11.14 0.94 -23.91
N LYS A 14 12.15 1.82 -23.89
CA LYS A 14 13.26 1.75 -22.93
C LYS A 14 12.77 1.96 -21.50
N LEU A 15 11.91 2.95 -21.26
CA LEU A 15 11.32 3.19 -19.94
C LEU A 15 10.53 1.96 -19.47
N GLN A 16 9.68 1.40 -20.33
CA GLN A 16 8.90 0.21 -20.02
C GLN A 16 9.82 -0.97 -19.64
N ALA A 17 10.88 -1.20 -20.42
CA ALA A 17 11.86 -2.24 -20.12
C ALA A 17 12.53 -2.01 -18.76
N MET A 18 12.96 -0.78 -18.46
CA MET A 18 13.57 -0.41 -17.17
C MET A 18 12.63 -0.63 -15.98
N GLN A 19 11.34 -0.32 -16.13
CA GLN A 19 10.34 -0.55 -15.07
C GLN A 19 10.13 -2.05 -14.86
N LYS A 20 10.02 -2.83 -15.94
CA LYS A 20 9.82 -4.28 -15.88
C LYS A 20 10.99 -5.00 -15.23
N SER A 21 12.23 -4.61 -15.54
CA SER A 21 13.44 -5.21 -14.97
C SER A 21 13.88 -4.59 -13.64
N ARG A 22 13.13 -3.63 -13.08
CA ARG A 22 13.54 -2.86 -11.88
C ARG A 22 13.93 -3.73 -10.69
N VAL A 23 13.21 -4.83 -10.46
CA VAL A 23 13.47 -5.75 -9.34
C VAL A 23 14.80 -6.50 -9.51
N GLN A 24 15.21 -6.80 -10.74
CA GLN A 24 16.47 -7.50 -11.02
C GLN A 24 17.70 -6.65 -10.63
N TYR A 25 17.58 -5.33 -10.66
CA TYR A 25 18.64 -4.39 -10.30
C TYR A 25 18.48 -3.82 -8.88
N PHE A 26 17.57 -4.37 -8.08
CA PHE A 26 17.35 -3.92 -6.71
C PHE A 26 18.58 -4.17 -5.83
N ARG A 27 18.86 -3.24 -4.91
CA ARG A 27 19.93 -3.36 -3.92
C ARG A 27 19.42 -2.94 -2.55
N TRP A 28 19.83 -3.69 -1.53
CA TRP A 28 19.64 -3.35 -0.12
C TRP A 28 20.60 -2.25 0.29
N THR A 29 20.20 -1.00 0.03
CA THR A 29 20.85 0.17 0.61
C THR A 29 20.20 0.48 1.97
N PRO A 30 20.89 1.16 2.90
CA PRO A 30 20.30 1.56 4.18
C PRO A 30 18.98 2.33 4.01
N ARG A 31 18.87 3.14 2.96
CA ARG A 31 17.62 3.86 2.62
C ARG A 31 16.50 2.90 2.23
N ASN A 32 16.76 1.99 1.28
CA ASN A 32 15.75 1.06 0.79
C ASN A 32 15.31 0.07 1.87
N ALA A 33 16.24 -0.38 2.71
CA ALA A 33 15.94 -1.24 3.85
C ALA A 33 14.96 -0.58 4.83
N ARG A 34 15.22 0.68 5.21
CA ARG A 34 14.34 1.46 6.10
C ARG A 34 12.94 1.63 5.50
N ILE A 35 12.86 2.01 4.23
CA ILE A 35 11.57 2.20 3.55
C ILE A 35 10.81 0.87 3.51
N THR A 36 11.46 -0.21 3.10
CA THR A 36 10.82 -1.53 3.02
C THR A 36 10.31 -1.98 4.39
N PHE A 37 11.14 -1.86 5.43
CA PHE A 37 10.74 -2.20 6.80
C PHE A 37 9.54 -1.38 7.30
N MET A 38 9.52 -0.07 7.04
CA MET A 38 8.41 0.80 7.43
C MET A 38 7.08 0.36 6.79
N TYR A 39 7.08 0.09 5.49
CA TYR A 39 5.84 -0.25 4.76
C TYR A 39 5.42 -1.71 4.91
N VAL A 40 6.36 -2.63 5.10
CA VAL A 40 6.05 -4.07 5.22
C VAL A 40 5.74 -4.47 6.66
N ALA A 41 6.39 -3.86 7.65
CA ALA A 41 6.22 -4.24 9.05
C ALA A 41 5.51 -3.15 9.87
N VAL A 42 6.08 -1.94 9.93
CA VAL A 42 5.62 -0.91 10.88
C VAL A 42 4.18 -0.47 10.61
N ILE A 43 3.87 -0.09 9.37
CA ILE A 43 2.52 0.39 9.02
C ILE A 43 1.46 -0.71 9.22
N PRO A 44 1.62 -1.94 8.70
CA PRO A 44 0.65 -3.00 8.95
C PRO A 44 0.49 -3.36 10.42
N THR A 45 1.57 -3.32 11.22
CA THR A 45 1.51 -3.61 12.66
C THR A 45 0.69 -2.55 13.39
N ILE A 46 0.94 -1.26 13.13
CA ILE A 46 0.16 -0.16 13.74
C ILE A 46 -1.31 -0.28 13.35
N MET A 47 -1.59 -0.49 12.06
CA MET A 47 -2.95 -0.63 11.55
C MET A 47 -3.65 -1.84 12.16
N GLY A 48 -2.98 -2.98 12.24
CA GLY A 48 -3.49 -4.19 12.87
C GLY A 48 -3.78 -3.98 14.36
N TYR A 49 -2.86 -3.35 15.09
CA TYR A 49 -3.07 -3.03 16.50
C TYR A 49 -4.28 -2.14 16.72
N ILE A 50 -4.44 -1.08 15.93
CA ILE A 50 -5.62 -0.22 16.01
C ILE A 50 -6.87 -1.03 15.69
N ALA A 51 -6.87 -1.76 14.56
CA ALA A 51 -8.01 -2.56 14.13
C ALA A 51 -8.47 -3.54 15.22
N TYR A 52 -7.56 -4.32 15.80
CA TYR A 52 -7.88 -5.27 16.88
C TYR A 52 -8.46 -4.60 18.13
N ASN A 53 -7.97 -3.41 18.49
CA ASN A 53 -8.49 -2.72 19.67
C ASN A 53 -9.80 -1.98 19.40
N THR A 54 -10.07 -1.60 18.15
CA THR A 54 -11.28 -0.87 17.75
C THR A 54 -12.39 -1.79 17.23
N ASP A 55 -12.09 -3.07 17.03
CA ASP A 55 -13.07 -4.04 16.55
C ASP A 55 -14.18 -4.23 17.58
N GLY A 56 -15.44 -4.09 17.14
CA GLY A 56 -16.62 -4.12 18.02
C GLY A 56 -16.76 -2.95 19.00
N LEU A 57 -15.79 -2.03 19.07
CA LEU A 57 -15.78 -0.94 20.05
C LEU A 57 -16.81 0.16 19.76
N TRP A 58 -17.22 0.28 18.50
CA TRP A 58 -18.12 1.33 18.03
C TRP A 58 -19.40 0.71 17.48
N ASP A 59 -20.51 0.90 18.20
CA ASP A 59 -21.84 0.63 17.69
C ASP A 59 -22.60 1.93 17.49
N LEU A 60 -22.93 2.21 16.23
CA LEU A 60 -23.69 3.39 15.83
C LEU A 60 -25.14 3.05 15.49
N ARG A 61 -25.55 1.79 15.67
CA ARG A 61 -26.87 1.32 15.26
C ARG A 61 -27.93 1.90 16.19
N ALA A 62 -28.84 2.68 15.61
CA ALA A 62 -30.01 3.27 16.27
C ALA A 62 -29.72 4.14 17.52
N LYS A 63 -28.48 4.60 17.73
CA LYS A 63 -28.14 5.50 18.84
C LYS A 63 -28.77 6.89 18.65
N ARG A 64 -29.24 7.53 19.73
CA ARG A 64 -29.88 8.87 19.74
C ARG A 64 -28.99 9.90 20.43
N LYS A 65 -29.43 11.17 20.42
CA LYS A 65 -28.72 12.27 21.09
C LYS A 65 -28.62 11.98 22.60
N GLY A 66 -27.40 11.80 23.09
CA GLY A 66 -27.10 11.48 24.49
C GLY A 66 -26.69 10.02 24.72
N ASP A 67 -26.89 9.14 23.74
CA ASP A 67 -26.49 7.73 23.86
C ASP A 67 -25.00 7.54 23.56
N THR A 68 -24.37 6.60 24.25
CA THR A 68 -22.95 6.28 24.05
C THR A 68 -22.77 5.37 22.84
N ALA A 69 -21.93 5.80 21.89
CA ALA A 69 -21.51 5.00 20.72
C ALA A 69 -20.41 3.97 21.04
N TYR A 70 -19.86 4.04 22.25
CA TYR A 70 -18.73 3.25 22.70
C TYR A 70 -19.22 2.02 23.45
N GLU A 71 -18.91 0.83 22.93
CA GLU A 71 -19.23 -0.46 23.54
C GLU A 71 -17.95 -1.04 24.15
N LYS A 72 -17.78 -0.85 25.46
CA LYS A 72 -16.67 -1.39 26.25
C LYS A 72 -17.18 -2.08 27.50
#